data_AF-A0A1X1TJA1-F1
#
_entry.id   AF-A0A1X1TJA1-F1
#
_cell.length_a   1.000
_cell.length_b   1.000
_cell.length_c   1.000
_cell.angle_alpha   90.00
_cell.angle_beta   90.00
_cell.angle_gamma   90.00
#
_symmetry.space_group_name_H-M   'P 1'
#
loop_
_entity.id
_entity.type
_entity.pdbx_description
1 polymer ?
#
loop_
_entity_poly.entity_id
_entity_poly.type
_entity_poly.pdbx_seq_one_letter_code
_entity_poly.pdbx_strand_id
1 'polypeptide(L)'
;MSSTRDQVMDTMDTVETLSARLGGLPVAGMSRTEAQAVLIRLGRLRERVQEVERRLTGRLVTSGRPLRFGARTSAEVLAQRLRISPGEAQRRIDEAVNAGPSAA
;
A
#
# COMPACT_ATOMS: atom_id res chain seq x y z
N MET A 1 26.36 -4.65 -4.17
CA MET A 1 25.41 -3.52 -4.16
C MET A 1 24.02 -4.14 -4.16
N SER A 2 23.23 -3.98 -3.09
CA SER A 2 21.87 -4.51 -3.01
C SER A 2 20.98 -3.82 -4.04
N SER A 3 20.23 -4.59 -4.84
CA SER A 3 19.36 -4.04 -5.89
C SER A 3 18.24 -3.20 -5.26
N THR A 4 17.67 -2.24 -5.98
CA THR A 4 16.49 -1.48 -5.52
C THR A 4 15.35 -2.43 -5.10
N ARG A 5 15.22 -3.58 -5.77
CA ARG A 5 14.26 -4.63 -5.38
C ARG A 5 14.56 -5.19 -3.99
N ASP A 6 15.81 -5.54 -3.74
CA ASP A 6 16.24 -6.17 -2.49
C ASP A 6 16.05 -5.20 -1.33
N GLN A 7 16.41 -3.93 -1.50
CA GLN A 7 16.17 -2.88 -0.50
C GLN A 7 14.67 -2.71 -0.17
N VAL A 8 13.80 -2.80 -1.19
CA VAL A 8 12.35 -2.74 -0.99
C VAL A 8 11.86 -3.97 -0.22
N MET A 9 12.32 -5.17 -0.57
CA MET A 9 11.90 -6.40 0.09
C MET A 9 12.40 -6.47 1.54
N ASP A 10 13.66 -6.13 1.81
CA ASP A 10 14.22 -6.05 3.18
C ASP A 10 13.41 -5.08 4.06
N THR A 11 12.96 -3.97 3.48
CA THR A 11 12.08 -3.01 4.16
C THR A 11 10.70 -3.63 4.44
N MET A 12 10.16 -4.43 3.52
CA MET A 12 8.88 -5.12 3.73
C MET A 12 8.96 -6.18 4.82
N ASP A 13 10.04 -6.95 4.87
CA ASP A 13 10.27 -7.92 5.95
C ASP A 13 10.34 -7.22 7.33
N THR A 14 10.95 -6.04 7.37
CA THR A 14 10.98 -5.20 8.58
C THR A 14 9.57 -4.71 8.96
N VAL A 15 8.77 -4.29 7.98
CA VAL A 15 7.38 -3.86 8.22
C VAL A 15 6.51 -5.02 8.70
N GLU A 16 6.66 -6.22 8.14
CA GLU A 16 5.94 -7.42 8.58
C GLU A 16 6.27 -7.75 10.04
N THR A 17 7.55 -7.69 10.40
CA THR A 17 8.01 -7.87 11.78
C THR A 17 7.40 -6.84 12.73
N LEU A 18 7.38 -5.56 12.33
CA LEU A 18 6.78 -4.50 13.12
C LEU A 18 5.25 -4.63 13.22
N SER A 19 4.59 -5.07 12.14
CA SER A 19 3.14 -5.32 12.12
C SER A 19 2.74 -6.39 13.13
N ALA A 20 3.49 -7.49 13.19
CA ALA A 20 3.28 -8.53 14.20
C ALA A 20 3.41 -7.98 15.63
N ARG A 21 4.39 -7.08 15.87
CA ARG A 21 4.55 -6.41 17.17
C ARG A 21 3.41 -5.45 17.48
N LEU A 22 2.93 -4.69 16.49
CA LEU A 22 1.78 -3.80 16.64
C LEU A 22 0.52 -4.58 17.04
N GLY A 23 0.30 -5.76 16.46
CA GLY A 23 -0.82 -6.65 16.80
C GLY A 23 -0.79 -7.18 18.23
N GLY A 24 0.37 -7.20 18.88
CA GLY A 24 0.56 -7.65 20.26
C GLY A 24 0.57 -6.54 21.32
N LEU A 25 0.25 -5.29 20.96
CA LEU A 25 0.35 -4.18 21.91
C LEU A 25 -0.72 -4.26 23.01
N PRO A 26 -0.35 -4.11 24.30
CA PRO A 26 -1.30 -4.10 25.41
C PRO A 26 -2.03 -2.76 25.49
N VAL A 27 -3.13 -2.62 24.76
CA VAL A 27 -3.93 -1.37 24.72
C VAL A 27 -4.81 -1.15 25.96
N ALA A 28 -5.06 -2.21 26.75
CA ALA A 28 -5.98 -2.16 27.89
C ALA A 28 -5.51 -1.27 29.05
N GLY A 29 -4.19 -1.06 29.18
CA GLY A 29 -3.60 -0.24 30.25
C GLY A 29 -3.50 1.26 29.92
N MET A 30 -3.93 1.68 28.73
CA MET A 30 -3.73 3.04 28.25
C MET A 30 -4.81 3.99 28.77
N SER A 31 -4.42 5.19 29.18
CA SER A 31 -5.36 6.29 29.37
C SER A 31 -5.94 6.76 28.03
N ARG A 32 -7.06 7.49 28.10
CA ARG A 32 -7.72 8.06 26.90
C ARG A 32 -6.77 8.95 26.08
N THR A 33 -5.97 9.77 26.74
CA THR A 33 -5.03 10.69 26.06
C THR A 33 -3.91 9.92 25.36
N GLU A 34 -3.37 8.88 25.99
CA GLU A 34 -2.33 8.03 25.39
C GLU A 34 -2.89 7.25 24.20
N ALA A 35 -4.10 6.70 24.32
CA ALA A 35 -4.79 6.02 23.22
C ALA A 35 -5.00 6.96 22.02
N GLN A 36 -5.44 8.20 22.26
CA GLN A 36 -5.59 9.21 21.21
C GLN A 36 -4.26 9.55 20.54
N ALA A 37 -3.18 9.72 21.31
CA ALA A 37 -1.85 9.98 20.77
C ALA A 37 -1.35 8.83 19.88
N VAL A 38 -1.62 7.58 20.27
CA VAL A 38 -1.29 6.40 19.45
C VAL A 38 -2.14 6.34 18.17
N LEU A 39 -3.43 6.65 18.24
CA LEU A 39 -4.30 6.70 17.05
C LEU A 39 -3.82 7.73 16.02
N ILE A 40 -3.35 8.90 16.45
CA ILE A 40 -2.76 9.91 15.55
C ILE A 40 -1.53 9.35 14.84
N ARG A 41 -0.64 8.66 15.57
CA ARG A 41 0.56 8.04 15.00
C ARG A 41 0.21 6.93 14.01
N LEU A 42 -0.77 6.07 14.33
CA LEU A 42 -1.28 5.02 13.44
C LEU A 42 -1.92 5.61 12.17
N GLY A 43 -2.64 6.73 12.28
CA GLY A 43 -3.18 7.46 11.14
C GLY A 43 -2.08 7.87 10.15
N ARG A 44 -1.02 8.51 10.65
CA ARG A 44 0.13 8.92 9.84
C ARG A 44 0.92 7.74 9.25
N LEU A 45 0.93 6.58 9.92
CA LEU A 45 1.53 5.37 9.37
C LEU A 45 0.70 4.84 8.19
N ARG A 46 -0.62 4.76 8.36
CA ARG A 46 -1.55 4.34 7.31
C ARG A 46 -1.48 5.22 6.06
N GLU A 47 -1.38 6.54 6.23
CA GLU A 47 -1.18 7.49 5.11
C GLU A 47 0.10 7.18 4.33
N ARG A 48 1.22 6.91 5.02
CA ARG A 48 2.49 6.54 4.37
C ARG A 48 2.40 5.24 3.60
N VAL A 49 1.71 4.24 4.17
CA VAL A 49 1.47 2.95 3.50
C VAL A 49 0.63 3.17 2.23
N GLN A 50 -0.45 3.95 2.31
CA GLN A 50 -1.30 4.29 1.16
C GLN A 50 -0.53 5.04 0.07
N GLU A 51 0.40 5.93 0.42
CA GLU A 51 1.26 6.62 -0.55
C GLU A 51 2.21 5.65 -1.27
N VAL A 52 2.80 4.68 -0.56
CA VAL A 52 3.60 3.62 -1.21
C VAL A 52 2.73 2.78 -2.15
N GLU A 53 1.53 2.40 -1.70
CA GLU A 53 0.58 1.62 -2.48
C GLU A 53 0.13 2.35 -3.77
N ARG A 54 -0.22 3.64 -3.66
CA ARG A 54 -0.56 4.48 -4.82
C ARG A 54 0.59 4.54 -5.83
N ARG A 55 1.83 4.74 -5.37
CA ARG A 55 3.02 4.76 -6.25
C ARG A 55 3.27 3.42 -6.94
N LEU A 56 3.14 2.31 -6.22
CA LEU A 56 3.28 0.97 -6.80
C LEU A 56 2.17 0.68 -7.82
N THR A 57 0.93 1.06 -7.51
CA THR A 57 -0.22 0.91 -8.41
C THR A 57 -0.04 1.75 -9.67
N GLY A 58 0.34 3.03 -9.54
CA GLY A 58 0.66 3.89 -10.67
C GLY A 58 1.80 3.33 -11.54
N ARG A 59 2.85 2.76 -10.91
CA ARG A 59 3.92 2.07 -11.65
C ARG A 59 3.41 0.85 -12.41
N LEU A 60 2.50 0.06 -11.85
CA LEU A 60 1.90 -1.09 -12.54
C LEU A 60 1.03 -0.66 -13.72
N VAL A 61 0.24 0.41 -13.56
CA VAL A 61 -0.61 0.97 -14.62
C VAL A 61 0.24 1.54 -15.77
N THR A 62 1.32 2.24 -15.46
CA THR A 62 2.20 2.88 -16.47
C THR A 62 3.17 1.91 -17.16
N SER A 63 3.63 0.86 -16.46
CA SER A 63 4.53 -0.15 -17.05
C SER A 63 3.79 -1.22 -17.86
N GLY A 64 2.49 -1.39 -17.64
CA GLY A 64 1.64 -2.24 -18.46
C GLY A 64 1.30 -1.56 -19.78
N ARG A 65 1.94 -1.96 -20.89
CA ARG A 65 1.34 -1.72 -22.22
C ARG A 65 -0.09 -2.32 -22.19
N PRO A 66 -1.17 -1.56 -22.44
CA PRO A 66 -2.56 -2.05 -22.38
C PRO A 66 -2.90 -3.19 -23.35
N LEU A 67 -1.94 -3.68 -24.14
CA LEU A 67 -2.21 -4.44 -25.34
C LEU A 67 -2.09 -5.97 -25.22
N ARG A 68 -1.56 -6.57 -24.15
CA ARG A 68 -1.39 -8.05 -24.11
C ARG A 68 -1.49 -8.70 -22.73
N PHE A 69 -2.54 -8.42 -21.97
CA PHE A 69 -3.15 -9.44 -21.11
C PHE A 69 -4.47 -9.78 -21.75
N GLY A 70 -4.52 -10.81 -22.61
CA GLY A 70 -5.64 -11.10 -23.53
C GLY A 70 -7.01 -10.59 -23.05
N ALA A 71 -7.56 -9.59 -23.76
CA ALA A 71 -8.85 -8.92 -23.48
C ALA A 71 -9.11 -8.37 -22.05
N ARG A 72 -8.14 -8.45 -21.13
CA ARG A 72 -8.31 -8.03 -19.72
C ARG A 72 -7.75 -6.64 -19.47
N THR A 73 -8.53 -5.84 -18.76
CA THR A 73 -8.20 -4.50 -18.26
C THR A 73 -7.15 -4.54 -17.16
N SER A 74 -6.46 -3.41 -16.92
CA SER A 74 -5.51 -3.27 -15.81
C SER A 74 -6.13 -3.56 -14.44
N ALA A 75 -7.41 -3.22 -14.25
CA ALA A 75 -8.16 -3.54 -13.04
C ALA A 75 -8.35 -5.05 -12.85
N GLU A 76 -8.67 -5.81 -13.91
CA GLU A 76 -8.79 -7.27 -13.84
C GLU A 76 -7.46 -7.96 -13.55
N VAL A 77 -6.36 -7.47 -14.12
CA VAL A 77 -5.02 -7.99 -13.84
C VAL A 77 -4.63 -7.73 -12.38
N LEU A 78 -4.90 -6.52 -11.88
CA LEU A 78 -4.61 -6.15 -10.50
C LEU A 78 -5.49 -6.94 -9.51
N ALA A 79 -6.78 -7.07 -9.80
CA ALA A 79 -7.72 -7.86 -9.02
C ALA A 79 -7.26 -9.32 -8.89
N GLN A 80 -6.85 -9.93 -10.01
CA GLN A 80 -6.36 -11.30 -10.00
C GLN A 80 -5.06 -11.46 -9.21
N ARG A 81 -4.10 -10.55 -9.38
CA ARG A 81 -2.77 -10.64 -8.74
C ARG A 81 -2.79 -10.32 -7.26
N LEU A 82 -3.55 -9.31 -6.86
CA LEU A 82 -3.69 -8.89 -5.46
C LEU A 82 -4.80 -9.67 -4.72
N ARG A 83 -5.56 -10.51 -5.42
CA ARG A 83 -6.72 -11.27 -4.89
C ARG A 83 -7.75 -10.34 -4.23
N ILE A 84 -8.07 -9.23 -4.90
CA ILE A 84 -9.06 -8.23 -4.49
C ILE A 84 -10.22 -8.19 -5.50
N SER A 85 -11.32 -7.51 -5.16
CA SER A 85 -12.42 -7.34 -6.11
C SER A 85 -12.02 -6.41 -7.27
N PRO A 86 -12.62 -6.57 -8.46
CA PRO A 86 -12.41 -5.65 -9.58
C PRO A 86 -12.75 -4.18 -9.24
N GLY A 87 -13.77 -3.95 -8.42
CA GLY A 87 -14.14 -2.60 -7.97
C GLY A 87 -13.10 -1.97 -7.04
N GLU A 88 -12.50 -2.76 -6.14
CA GLU A 88 -11.39 -2.30 -5.30
C GLU A 88 -10.13 -2.01 -6.13
N ALA A 89 -9.85 -2.86 -7.11
CA ALA A 89 -8.76 -2.65 -8.03
C ALA A 89 -8.94 -1.36 -8.85
N GLN A 90 -10.16 -1.11 -9.36
CA GLN A 90 -10.48 0.13 -10.07
C GLN A 90 -10.34 1.35 -9.15
N ARG A 91 -10.86 1.29 -7.92
CA ARG A 91 -10.70 2.38 -6.94
C ARG A 91 -9.23 2.72 -6.70
N ARG A 92 -8.36 1.73 -6.49
CA ARG A 92 -6.92 1.97 -6.29
C ARG A 92 -6.24 2.56 -7.52
N ILE A 93 -6.68 2.17 -8.72
CA ILE A 93 -6.22 2.77 -9.98
C ILE A 93 -6.65 4.24 -10.04
N ASP A 94 -7.92 4.53 -9.77
CA ASP A 94 -8.45 5.89 -9.79
C ASP A 94 -7.78 6.78 -8.74
N GLU A 95 -7.54 6.26 -7.52
CA GLU A 95 -6.79 6.95 -6.47
C GLU A 95 -5.34 7.23 -6.90
N ALA A 96 -4.68 6.29 -7.59
CA ALA A 96 -3.32 6.48 -8.09
C ALA A 96 -3.24 7.48 -9.26
N VAL A 97 -4.25 7.50 -10.14
CA VAL A 97 -4.32 8.43 -11.28
C VAL A 97 -4.69 9.84 -10.83
N ASN A 98 -5.69 9.98 -9.94
CA ASN A 98 -6.16 11.26 -9.42
C ASN A 98 -5.19 11.91 -8.42
N ALA A 99 -4.27 11.14 -7.83
CA ALA A 99 -3.24 11.70 -6.94
C ALA A 99 -2.19 12.56 -7.67
N GLY A 100 -2.06 12.45 -9.00
CA GLY A 100 -1.13 13.23 -9.81
C GLY A 100 0.36 13.06 -9.44
N PRO A 101 1.31 13.53 -10.28
CA PRO A 101 2.75 13.38 -10.05
C PRO A 101 3.29 14.47 -9.09
N SER A 102 2.66 14.65 -7.92
CA SER A 102 3.08 15.68 -6.96
C SER A 102 3.26 15.12 -5.55
N ALA A 103 4.30 14.31 -5.41
CA ALA A 103 5.02 14.12 -4.16
C ALA A 103 6.45 13.65 -4.49
N ALA A 104 7.19 14.51 -5.19
CA ALA A 104 8.66 14.47 -5.27
C ALA A 104 9.20 15.65 -4.45
#